data_AF-A0A087M4X4-F1
#
_entry.id   AF-A0A087M4X4-F1
#
_cell.length_a   1.000
_cell.length_b   1.000
_cell.length_c   1.000
_cell.angle_alpha   90.00
_cell.angle_beta   90.00
_cell.angle_gamma   90.00
#
_symmetry.space_group_name_H-M   'P 1'
#
loop_
_entity.id
_entity.type
_entity.pdbx_description
1 polymer ?
#
loop_
_entity_poly.entity_id
_entity_poly.type
_entity_poly.pdbx_seq_one_letter_code
_entity_poly.pdbx_strand_id
1 'polypeptide(L)'
;MTERLSNGGPPLDDDHTPPWGRNGIGRYFEWAAAKKKAFDAPYDVAVLRARRAALIGLTYEEYTLEILERGRYLGTGDVERIAEIKRHRPIRY
;
A
#
# COMPACT_ATOMS: atom_id res chain seq x y z
N MET A 1 8.77 -40.49 -16.84
CA MET A 1 9.28 -39.23 -16.26
C MET A 1 8.55 -38.10 -16.96
N THR A 2 7.73 -37.34 -16.24
CA THR A 2 6.84 -36.33 -16.82
C THR A 2 7.64 -35.10 -17.19
N GLU A 3 7.85 -34.91 -18.48
CA GLU A 3 8.51 -33.76 -19.07
C GLU A 3 7.66 -32.51 -18.79
N ARG A 4 8.16 -31.61 -17.93
CA ARG A 4 7.52 -30.32 -17.73
C ARG A 4 7.70 -29.54 -19.03
N LEU A 5 6.58 -29.22 -19.69
CA LEU A 5 6.49 -28.33 -20.84
C LEU A 5 7.43 -27.13 -20.67
N SER A 6 8.59 -27.18 -21.31
CA SER A 6 9.59 -26.11 -21.31
C SER A 6 9.76 -25.65 -22.75
N ASN A 7 9.55 -24.35 -22.99
CA ASN A 7 9.47 -23.77 -24.33
C ASN A 7 10.85 -23.61 -25.01
N GLY A 8 11.90 -24.27 -24.52
CA GLY A 8 13.27 -24.15 -25.03
C GLY A 8 13.89 -22.76 -24.93
N GLY A 9 13.27 -21.84 -24.18
CA GLY A 9 13.76 -20.48 -23.97
C GLY A 9 14.97 -20.44 -23.03
N PRO A 10 15.77 -19.36 -23.08
CA PRO A 10 16.86 -19.15 -22.14
C PRO A 10 16.35 -19.23 -20.69
N PRO A 11 17.16 -19.76 -19.75
CA PRO A 11 16.78 -19.81 -18.35
C PRO A 11 16.43 -18.40 -17.86
N LEU A 12 15.31 -18.29 -17.14
CA LEU A 12 14.93 -17.04 -16.50
C LEU A 12 15.91 -16.75 -15.36
N ASP A 13 16.28 -15.48 -15.18
CA ASP A 13 17.07 -15.08 -14.00
C ASP A 13 16.27 -15.37 -12.73
N ASP A 14 16.88 -16.13 -11.81
CA ASP A 14 16.29 -16.53 -10.52
C ASP A 14 16.08 -15.34 -9.55
N ASP A 15 16.54 -14.14 -9.93
CA ASP A 15 16.41 -12.92 -9.15
C ASP A 15 15.01 -12.27 -9.25
N HIS A 16 14.16 -12.70 -10.18
CA HIS A 16 12.81 -12.15 -10.30
C HIS A 16 11.94 -12.59 -9.12
N THR A 17 11.76 -11.69 -8.15
CA THR A 17 10.70 -11.82 -7.14
C THR A 17 9.45 -11.11 -7.65
N PRO A 18 8.36 -11.84 -7.93
CA PRO A 18 7.13 -11.23 -8.38
C PRO A 18 6.53 -10.33 -7.28
N PRO A 19 5.62 -9.40 -7.62
CA PRO A 19 5.08 -8.44 -6.66
C PRO A 19 4.22 -9.09 -5.55
N TRP A 20 3.77 -10.34 -5.72
CA TRP A 20 3.12 -11.15 -4.67
C TRP A 20 4.10 -11.94 -3.80
N GLY A 21 5.41 -11.80 -4.02
CA GLY A 21 6.46 -12.45 -3.24
C GLY A 21 6.67 -13.92 -3.57
N ARG A 22 7.54 -14.58 -2.80
CA ARG A 22 7.96 -15.98 -3.02
C ARG A 22 6.95 -17.02 -2.53
N ASN A 23 5.94 -16.62 -1.76
CA ASN A 23 4.97 -17.53 -1.13
C ASN A 23 3.77 -17.87 -2.02
N GLY A 24 3.89 -17.65 -3.34
CA GLY A 24 2.83 -17.87 -4.32
C GLY A 24 1.84 -16.69 -4.43
N ILE A 25 1.06 -16.70 -5.50
CA ILE A 25 0.17 -15.60 -5.92
C ILE A 25 -1.00 -15.35 -4.96
N GLY A 26 -1.51 -16.41 -4.31
CA GLY A 26 -2.65 -16.33 -3.40
C GLY A 26 -3.82 -15.53 -3.97
N ARG A 27 -4.34 -14.59 -3.16
CA ARG A 27 -5.39 -13.62 -3.53
C ARG A 27 -4.85 -12.22 -3.81
N TYR A 28 -3.61 -12.14 -4.31
CA TYR A 28 -2.90 -10.87 -4.45
C TYR A 28 -3.65 -9.88 -5.35
N PHE A 29 -4.16 -10.34 -6.50
CA PHE A 29 -4.81 -9.47 -7.46
C PHE A 29 -6.16 -8.96 -6.96
N GLU A 30 -6.93 -9.80 -6.28
CA GLU A 30 -8.19 -9.43 -5.66
C GLU A 30 -7.95 -8.39 -4.55
N TRP A 31 -6.93 -8.61 -3.71
CA TRP A 31 -6.56 -7.65 -2.68
C TRP A 31 -6.05 -6.34 -3.27
N ALA A 32 -5.20 -6.38 -4.29
CA ALA A 32 -4.67 -5.19 -4.95
C ALA A 32 -5.79 -4.37 -5.63
N ALA A 33 -6.73 -5.04 -6.30
CA ALA A 33 -7.90 -4.41 -6.90
C ALA A 33 -8.82 -3.79 -5.84
N ALA A 34 -9.09 -4.51 -4.75
CA ALA A 34 -9.87 -4.00 -3.62
C ALA A 34 -9.21 -2.79 -2.96
N LYS A 35 -7.88 -2.84 -2.73
CA LYS A 35 -7.11 -1.71 -2.22
C LYS A 35 -7.21 -0.51 -3.16
N LYS A 36 -6.99 -0.69 -4.46
CA LYS A 36 -7.11 0.40 -5.44
C LYS A 36 -8.51 1.02 -5.39
N LYS A 37 -9.56 0.20 -5.35
CA LYS A 37 -10.95 0.67 -5.28
C LYS A 37 -11.25 1.41 -3.97
N ALA A 38 -10.72 0.97 -2.83
CA ALA A 38 -10.92 1.64 -1.56
C ALA A 38 -10.26 3.04 -1.50
N PHE A 39 -9.14 3.21 -2.19
CA PHE A 39 -8.43 4.48 -2.30
C PHE A 39 -8.94 5.38 -3.43
N ASP A 40 -9.80 4.86 -4.30
CA ASP A 40 -10.42 5.61 -5.38
C ASP A 40 -11.40 6.62 -4.81
N ALA A 41 -11.03 7.90 -4.90
CA ALA A 41 -11.81 9.01 -4.38
C ALA A 41 -11.87 10.12 -5.44
N PRO A 42 -12.94 10.93 -5.47
CA PRO A 42 -12.99 12.11 -6.33
C PRO A 42 -11.75 12.98 -6.15
N TYR A 43 -11.28 13.59 -7.24
CA TYR A 43 -10.04 14.36 -7.26
C TYR A 43 -9.94 15.38 -6.12
N ASP A 44 -11.00 16.17 -5.91
CA ASP A 44 -11.02 17.20 -4.85
C ASP A 44 -10.89 16.60 -3.45
N VAL A 45 -11.47 15.42 -3.22
CA VAL A 45 -11.35 14.69 -1.96
C VAL A 45 -9.91 14.18 -1.77
N ALA A 46 -9.30 13.66 -2.82
CA ALA A 46 -7.91 13.21 -2.78
C ALA A 46 -6.95 14.39 -2.49
N VAL A 47 -7.15 15.53 -3.14
CA VAL A 47 -6.37 16.77 -2.91
C VAL A 47 -6.57 17.28 -1.48
N LEU A 48 -7.82 17.29 -0.98
CA LEU A 48 -8.11 17.69 0.40
C LEU A 48 -7.38 16.80 1.40
N ARG A 49 -7.47 15.47 1.24
CA ARG A 49 -6.78 14.49 2.09
C ARG A 49 -5.26 14.67 2.03
N ALA A 50 -4.69 14.89 0.84
CA ALA A 50 -3.26 15.12 0.67
C ALA A 50 -2.78 16.39 1.38
N ARG A 51 -3.54 17.50 1.26
CA ARG A 51 -3.25 18.75 1.97
C ARG A 51 -3.31 18.57 3.48
N ARG A 52 -4.35 17.91 4.00
CA ARG A 52 -4.47 17.64 5.43
C ARG A 52 -3.35 16.75 5.95
N ALA A 53 -3.02 15.68 5.23
CA ALA A 53 -1.90 14.81 5.55
C ALA A 53 -0.58 15.61 5.66
N ALA A 54 -0.30 16.46 4.66
CA ALA A 54 0.89 17.29 4.64
C ALA A 54 0.97 18.26 5.84
N LEU A 55 -0.15 18.90 6.22
CA LEU A 55 -0.21 19.82 7.36
C LEU A 55 0.21 19.17 8.69
N ILE A 56 -0.07 17.87 8.88
CA ILE A 56 0.28 17.12 10.09
C ILE A 56 1.51 16.21 9.92
N GLY A 57 2.18 16.31 8.76
CA GLY A 57 3.39 15.55 8.43
C GLY A 57 3.16 14.05 8.22
N LEU A 58 1.96 13.66 7.79
CA LEU A 58 1.62 12.30 7.35
C LEU A 58 1.67 12.21 5.83
N THR A 59 1.87 11.01 5.31
CA THR A 59 1.66 10.73 3.89
C THR A 59 0.16 10.62 3.59
N TYR A 60 -0.21 10.77 2.32
CA TYR A 60 -1.59 10.57 1.89
C TYR A 60 -2.12 9.18 2.28
N GLU A 61 -1.30 8.14 2.14
CA GLU A 61 -1.68 6.77 2.47
C GLU A 61 -1.92 6.61 3.97
N GLU A 62 -1.00 7.08 4.82
CA GLU A 62 -1.14 7.05 6.28
C GLU A 62 -2.41 7.78 6.74
N TYR A 63 -2.66 8.98 6.22
CA TYR A 63 -3.86 9.74 6.55
C TYR A 63 -5.14 9.05 6.07
N THR A 64 -5.13 8.51 4.86
CA THR A 64 -6.29 7.87 4.25
C THR A 64 -6.64 6.55 4.96
N LEU A 65 -5.64 5.79 5.43
CA LEU A 65 -5.88 4.59 6.23
C LEU A 65 -6.60 4.89 7.55
N GLU A 66 -6.32 6.02 8.20
CA GLU A 66 -7.06 6.41 9.41
C GLU A 66 -8.54 6.67 9.13
N ILE A 67 -8.86 7.17 7.94
CA ILE A 67 -10.25 7.34 7.50
C ILE A 67 -10.86 5.99 7.14
N LEU A 68 -10.19 5.17 6.33
CA LEU A 68 -10.76 3.94 5.79
C LEU A 68 -10.88 2.82 6.84
N GLU A 69 -9.92 2.68 7.75
CA GLU A 69 -9.91 1.61 8.75
C GLU A 69 -10.60 2.03 10.05
N ARG A 70 -10.42 3.29 10.48
CA ARG A 70 -10.84 3.77 11.81
C ARG A 70 -11.97 4.80 11.75
N GLY A 71 -12.30 5.30 10.56
CA GLY A 71 -13.31 6.35 10.39
C GLY A 71 -12.90 7.71 10.97
N ARG A 72 -11.60 7.95 11.20
CA ARG A 72 -11.11 9.16 11.88
C ARG A 72 -10.43 10.14 10.92
N TYR A 73 -10.82 11.39 11.02
CA TYR A 73 -10.16 12.50 10.35
C TYR A 73 -9.17 13.15 11.33
N LEU A 74 -7.87 12.92 11.12
CA LEU A 74 -6.85 13.52 11.96
C LEU A 74 -6.71 15.03 11.68
N GLY A 75 -6.47 15.78 12.74
CA GLY A 75 -6.10 17.20 12.73
C GLY A 75 -4.86 17.47 13.60
N THR A 76 -4.52 18.74 13.81
CA THR A 76 -3.33 19.15 14.57
C THR A 76 -3.38 18.76 16.05
N GLY A 77 -4.57 18.52 16.61
CA GLY A 77 -4.76 18.10 18.00
C GLY A 77 -4.50 16.61 18.25
N ASP A 78 -4.47 15.77 17.22
CA ASP A 78 -4.28 14.31 17.35
C ASP A 78 -2.81 13.92 17.52
N VAL A 79 -2.09 14.64 18.38
CA VAL A 79 -0.62 14.61 18.50
C VAL A 79 -0.10 13.20 18.78
N GLU A 80 -0.72 12.49 19.72
CA GLU A 80 -0.30 11.14 20.12
C GLU A 80 -0.47 10.14 18.98
N ARG A 81 -1.61 10.16 18.29
CA ARG A 81 -1.88 9.25 17.17
C ARG A 81 -0.95 9.53 15.99
N ILE A 82 -0.70 10.81 15.69
CA ILE A 82 0.24 11.22 14.64
C ILE A 82 1.66 10.72 14.97
N ALA A 83 2.10 10.86 16.23
CA ALA A 83 3.41 10.39 16.67
C ALA A 83 3.52 8.85 16.56
N GLU A 84 2.47 8.12 16.94
CA GLU A 84 2.39 6.68 16.81
C GLU A 84 2.56 6.23 15.35
N ILE A 85 1.79 6.82 14.42
CA ILE A 85 1.87 6.50 12.99
C ILE A 85 3.30 6.72 12.47
N LYS A 86 3.91 7.86 12.82
CA LYS A 86 5.29 8.18 12.39
C LYS A 86 6.31 7.18 12.93
N ARG A 87 6.14 6.69 14.16
CA ARG A 87 7.04 5.69 14.78
C ARG A 87 6.99 4.34 14.06
N HIS A 88 5.86 3.97 13.48
CA HIS A 88 5.69 2.70 12.75
C HIS A 88 6.10 2.75 11.28
N ARG A 89 6.68 3.87 10.81
CA ARG A 89 7.20 3.95 9.44
C ARG A 89 8.29 2.91 9.23
N PRO A 90 8.25 2.13 8.13
CA PRO A 90 9.34 1.24 7.81
C PRO A 90 10.61 2.05 7.58
N ILE A 91 11.73 1.58 8.14
CA ILE A 91 13.05 2.16 7.89
C ILE A 91 13.34 1.98 6.40
N ARG A 92 13.56 3.08 5.68
CA ARG A 92 14.05 3.04 4.31
C ARG A 92 15.59 2.99 4.39
N TYR A 93 16.18 1.88 3.98
CA TYR A 93 17.64 1.73 3.79
C TYR A 93 18.02 2.09 2.36
#